data_AF-A0A6B3IIL6-F1
#
_entry.id   AF-A0A6B3IIL6-F1
#
_cell.length_a   1.000
_cell.length_b   1.000
_cell.length_c   1.000
_cell.angle_alpha   90.00
_cell.angle_beta   90.00
_cell.angle_gamma   90.00
#
_symmetry.space_group_name_H-M   'P 1'
#
loop_
_entity.id
_entity.type
_entity.pdbx_description
1 polymer ?
#
loop_
_entity_poly.entity_id
_entity_poly.type
_entity_poly.pdbx_seq_one_letter_code
_entity_poly.pdbx_strand_id
1 'polypeptide(L)'
;LPDPSGRWVVSVDLGTDSVRVGALDPATGALEPHGESALRPGTGPRHLAFHPSGRYAYVLNELVPTLTVCRWDAEKGLLEPLGETPVLPGPTSAGGTE
;
A
#
# COMPACT_ATOMS: atom_id res chain seq x y z
N LEU A 1 5.77 -8.49 0.58
CA LEU A 1 4.88 -9.66 0.76
C LEU A 1 4.44 -10.18 -0.59
N PRO A 2 4.22 -11.50 -0.75
CA PRO A 2 3.60 -12.04 -1.95
C PRO A 2 2.17 -11.51 -2.09
N ASP A 3 1.74 -11.28 -3.33
CA ASP A 3 0.33 -11.02 -3.63
C ASP A 3 -0.50 -12.31 -3.54
N PRO A 4 -1.84 -12.23 -3.48
CA PRO A 4 -2.70 -13.41 -3.35
C PRO A 4 -2.60 -14.40 -4.53
N SER A 5 -2.16 -13.96 -5.71
CA SER A 5 -1.92 -14.87 -6.85
C SER A 5 -0.58 -15.60 -6.76
N GLY A 6 0.34 -15.14 -5.91
CA GLY A 6 1.70 -15.67 -5.79
C GLY A 6 2.63 -15.30 -6.95
N ARG A 7 2.18 -14.46 -7.90
CA ARG A 7 2.99 -14.04 -9.07
C ARG A 7 3.88 -12.84 -8.75
N TRP A 8 3.49 -12.03 -7.78
CA TRP A 8 4.12 -10.76 -7.48
C TRP A 8 4.62 -10.72 -6.04
N VAL A 9 5.79 -10.11 -5.85
CA VAL A 9 6.23 -9.65 -4.53
C VAL A 9 6.12 -8.15 -4.49
N VAL A 10 5.41 -7.65 -3.49
CA VAL A 10 5.07 -6.24 -3.34
C VAL A 10 5.69 -5.68 -2.06
N SER A 11 6.26 -4.48 -2.11
CA SER A 11 6.83 -3.81 -0.93
C SER A 11 6.51 -2.32 -0.94
N VAL A 12 6.29 -1.75 0.23
CA VAL A 12 6.23 -0.29 0.39
C VAL A 12 7.63 0.29 0.53
N ASP A 13 7.82 1.50 0.03
CA ASP A 13 9.02 2.29 0.20
C ASP A 13 8.65 3.65 0.79
N LEU A 14 9.07 3.87 2.03
CA LEU A 14 8.80 5.10 2.76
C LEU A 14 9.52 6.30 2.11
N GLY A 15 10.74 6.10 1.60
CA GLY A 15 11.59 7.19 1.12
C GLY A 15 11.09 7.78 -0.20
N THR A 16 10.41 6.98 -1.02
CA THR A 16 9.86 7.39 -2.33
C THR A 16 8.33 7.54 -2.32
N ASP A 17 7.68 7.36 -1.16
CA ASP A 17 6.22 7.34 -1.04
C ASP A 17 5.56 6.43 -2.09
N SER A 18 6.03 5.19 -2.23
CA SER A 18 5.59 4.31 -3.31
C SER A 18 5.44 2.84 -2.90
N VAL A 19 4.78 2.09 -3.78
CA VAL A 19 4.72 0.63 -3.74
C VAL A 19 5.51 0.07 -4.91
N ARG A 20 6.51 -0.76 -4.62
CA ARG A 20 7.32 -1.46 -5.60
C ARG A 20 6.80 -2.87 -5.81
N VAL A 21 6.85 -3.32 -7.05
CA VAL A 21 6.38 -4.64 -7.49
C VAL A 21 7.52 -5.34 -8.21
N GLY A 22 7.77 -6.59 -7.84
CA GLY A 22 8.65 -7.49 -8.56
C GLY A 22 7.91 -8.75 -9.00
N ALA A 23 8.28 -9.26 -10.18
CA ALA A 23 7.80 -10.54 -10.71
C ALA A 23 8.57 -11.69 -10.07
N LEU A 24 7.84 -12.67 -9.52
CA LEU A 24 8.44 -13.86 -8.93
C LEU A 24 8.42 -15.00 -9.95
N ASP A 25 9.59 -15.52 -10.30
CA ASP A 25 9.70 -16.76 -11.05
C ASP A 25 9.44 -17.95 -10.10
N PRO A 26 8.36 -18.72 -10.28
CA PRO A 26 8.04 -19.83 -9.39
C PRO A 26 8.97 -21.04 -9.55
N ALA A 27 9.69 -21.16 -10.68
CA ALA A 27 10.60 -22.27 -10.93
C ALA A 27 11.97 -22.03 -10.29
N THR A 28 12.46 -20.79 -10.32
CA THR A 28 13.81 -20.45 -9.83
C THR A 28 13.80 -19.68 -8.51
N GLY A 29 12.67 -19.09 -8.13
CA GLY A 29 12.57 -18.16 -7.00
C GLY A 29 13.21 -16.80 -7.26
N ALA A 30 13.64 -16.52 -8.50
CA ALA A 30 14.20 -15.23 -8.86
C ALA A 30 13.14 -14.12 -8.78
N LEU A 31 13.56 -12.95 -8.31
CA LEU A 31 12.72 -11.76 -8.22
C LEU A 31 13.25 -10.68 -9.17
N GLU A 32 12.44 -10.32 -10.15
CA GLU A 32 12.78 -9.30 -11.14
C GLU A 32 12.00 -8.01 -10.88
N PRO A 33 12.62 -6.82 -10.96
CA PRO A 33 11.91 -5.56 -10.88
C PRO A 33 10.84 -5.47 -11.98
N HIS A 34 9.61 -5.11 -11.61
CA HIS A 34 8.49 -5.04 -12.55
C HIS A 34 7.90 -3.64 -12.65
N GLY A 35 7.56 -3.03 -11.52
CA GLY A 35 6.86 -1.75 -11.53
C GLY A 35 6.88 -1.01 -10.20
N GLU A 36 6.40 0.22 -10.26
CA GLU A 36 6.27 1.10 -9.11
C GLU A 36 4.96 1.88 -9.23
N SER A 37 4.26 2.03 -8.12
CA SER A 37 3.03 2.80 -8.01
C SER A 37 3.24 3.88 -6.94
N ALA A 38 3.26 5.14 -7.38
CA ALA A 38 3.38 6.27 -6.47
C ALA A 38 2.11 6.40 -5.60
N LEU A 39 2.30 6.71 -4.33
CA LEU A 39 1.25 7.14 -3.43
C LEU A 39 1.31 8.66 -3.28
N ARG A 40 0.44 9.20 -2.43
CA ARG A 40 0.46 10.63 -2.14
C ARG A 40 1.79 10.99 -1.44
N PRO A 41 2.51 12.01 -1.92
CA PRO A 41 3.77 12.42 -1.30
C PRO A 41 3.62 12.80 0.18
N GLY A 42 4.63 12.48 0.97
CA GLY A 42 4.72 12.75 2.41
C GLY A 42 3.84 11.85 3.28
N THR A 43 3.30 10.75 2.76
CA THR A 43 2.48 9.82 3.54
C THR A 43 3.33 8.85 4.33
N GLY A 44 4.48 8.43 3.80
CA GLY A 44 5.38 7.46 4.41
C GLY A 44 4.74 6.08 4.58
N PRO A 45 4.50 5.33 3.49
CA PRO A 45 3.89 4.02 3.56
C PRO A 45 4.77 3.02 4.34
N ARG A 46 4.18 2.33 5.32
CA ARG A 46 4.93 1.48 6.27
C ARG A 46 4.46 0.04 6.31
N HIS A 47 3.16 -0.20 6.12
CA HIS A 47 2.60 -1.55 6.05
C HIS A 47 1.66 -1.69 4.86
N LEU A 48 1.62 -2.88 4.26
CA LEU A 48 0.70 -3.24 3.19
C LEU A 48 0.07 -4.60 3.48
N ALA A 49 -1.23 -4.71 3.26
CA ALA A 49 -1.96 -5.97 3.34
C ALA A 49 -2.95 -6.11 2.18
N PHE A 50 -3.08 -7.32 1.63
CA PHE A 50 -4.07 -7.61 0.62
C PHE A 50 -5.39 -8.03 1.25
N HIS A 51 -6.50 -7.59 0.65
CA HIS A 51 -7.81 -8.12 0.96
C HIS A 51 -7.93 -9.58 0.47
N PRO A 52 -8.62 -10.49 1.19
CA PRO A 52 -8.75 -11.89 0.78
C PRO A 52 -9.35 -12.14 -0.60
N SER A 53 -10.11 -11.18 -1.14
CA SER A 53 -10.63 -11.25 -2.51
C SER A 53 -9.58 -11.06 -3.60
N GLY A 54 -8.37 -10.61 -3.25
CA GLY A 54 -7.30 -10.30 -4.20
C GLY A 54 -7.53 -9.05 -5.05
N ARG A 55 -8.64 -8.32 -4.85
CA ARG A 55 -8.97 -7.11 -5.65
C ARG A 55 -8.50 -5.80 -5.04
N TYR A 56 -8.13 -5.82 -3.76
CA TYR A 56 -7.74 -4.62 -3.03
C TYR A 56 -6.49 -4.86 -2.20
N ALA A 57 -5.73 -3.79 -2.02
CA ALA A 57 -4.64 -3.70 -1.06
C ALA A 57 -4.86 -2.46 -0.18
N TYR A 58 -4.40 -2.54 1.07
CA TYR A 58 -4.46 -1.44 2.03
C TYR A 58 -3.04 -1.06 2.41
N VAL A 59 -2.73 0.23 2.34
CA VAL A 59 -1.42 0.77 2.72
C VAL A 59 -1.59 1.66 3.94
N LEU A 60 -0.96 1.31 5.04
CA LEU A 60 -0.92 2.12 6.25
C LEU A 60 0.29 3.05 6.19
N ASN A 61 0.00 4.34 6.38
CA ASN A 61 0.96 5.43 6.29
C ASN A 61 1.39 5.90 7.69
N GLU A 62 2.69 6.18 7.86
CA GLU A 62 3.31 6.50 9.15
C GLU A 62 3.43 8.01 9.38
N LEU A 63 3.82 8.78 8.36
CA LEU A 63 4.03 10.23 8.50
C LEU A 63 2.71 10.99 8.51
N VAL A 64 1.72 10.46 7.80
CA VAL A 64 0.33 10.93 7.85
C VAL A 64 -0.54 9.73 8.23
N PRO A 65 -1.15 9.70 9.42
CA PRO A 65 -1.82 8.52 9.97
C PRO A 65 -3.14 8.23 9.24
N THR A 66 -3.00 7.62 8.07
CA THR A 66 -4.06 7.31 7.11
C THR A 66 -3.88 5.91 6.57
N LEU A 67 -5.00 5.29 6.19
CA LEU A 67 -5.04 4.07 5.41
C LEU A 67 -5.40 4.44 3.97
N THR A 68 -4.50 4.19 3.03
CA THR A 68 -4.81 4.28 1.60
C THR A 68 -5.43 2.96 1.15
N VAL A 69 -6.64 3.01 0.59
CA VAL A 69 -7.26 1.87 -0.09
C VAL A 69 -6.86 1.90 -1.55
N CYS A 70 -6.36 0.79 -2.05
CA CYS A 70 -5.93 0.67 -3.44
C CYS A 70 -6.62 -0.51 -4.13
N ARG A 71 -6.93 -0.36 -5.42
CA ARG A 71 -7.28 -1.47 -6.30
C ARG A 71 -6.01 -2.21 -6.68
N TRP A 72 -6.04 -3.53 -6.65
CA TRP A 72 -4.95 -4.38 -7.12
C TRP A 72 -5.35 -5.01 -8.45
N ASP A 73 -4.58 -4.71 -9.50
CA ASP A 73 -4.64 -5.40 -10.78
C ASP A 73 -3.61 -6.54 -10.76
N ALA A 74 -4.04 -7.72 -10.32
CA ALA A 74 -3.19 -8.88 -10.20
C ALA A 74 -2.69 -9.42 -11.55
N GLU A 75 -3.33 -9.07 -12.67
CA GLU A 75 -2.87 -9.47 -14.00
C GLU A 75 -1.68 -8.63 -14.43
N LYS A 76 -1.69 -7.33 -14.10
CA LYS A 76 -0.64 -6.38 -14.47
C LYS A 76 0.40 -6.13 -13.39
N GLY A 77 0.16 -6.57 -12.16
CA GLY A 77 1.01 -6.22 -11.01
C GLY A 77 0.98 -4.72 -10.73
N LEU A 78 -0.20 -4.09 -10.83
CA LEU A 78 -0.36 -2.64 -10.69
C LEU A 78 -1.28 -2.30 -9.51
N LEU A 79 -0.87 -1.30 -8.74
CA LEU A 79 -1.61 -0.81 -7.58
C LEU A 79 -2.14 0.60 -7.84
N GLU A 80 -3.45 0.78 -7.77
CA GLU A 80 -4.11 2.06 -8.04
C GLU A 80 -4.77 2.62 -6.77
N PRO A 81 -4.31 3.76 -6.22
CA PRO A 81 -4.95 4.39 -5.07
C PRO A 81 -6.38 4.83 -5.38
N LEU A 82 -7.32 4.50 -4.49
CA LEU A 82 -8.74 4.85 -4.60
C LEU A 82 -9.15 5.96 -3.62
N GLY A 83 -8.52 6.00 -2.45
CA GLY A 83 -8.82 7.00 -1.42
C GLY A 83 -8.09 6.74 -0.12
N GLU A 84 -8.14 7.72 0.79
CA GLU A 84 -7.48 7.67 2.09
C GLU A 84 -8.48 7.89 3.22
N THR A 85 -8.30 7.19 4.32
CA THR A 85 -9.11 7.34 5.54
C THR A 85 -8.19 7.58 6.74
N PRO A 86 -8.40 8.63 7.55
CA PRO A 86 -7.66 8.81 8.80
C PRO A 86 -7.82 7.60 9.72
N VAL A 87 -6.73 7.15 10.35
CA VAL A 87 -6.78 6.04 11.33
C VAL A 87 -6.75 6.53 12.78
N LEU A 88 -6.61 7.83 12.98
CA LEU A 88 -6.79 8.49 14.26
C LEU A 88 -8.12 9.25 14.27
N PRO A 89 -8.75 9.41 15.45
CA PRO A 89 -9.86 10.34 15.60
C PRO A 89 -9.47 11.72 15.07
N GLY A 90 -10.46 12.45 14.54
CA GLY A 90 -10.29 13.87 14.28
C GLY A 90 -9.83 14.60 15.55
N PRO A 91 -9.22 15.80 15.41
CA PRO A 91 -8.82 16.58 16.57
C PRO A 91 -10.00 16.67 17.52
N THR A 92 -9.80 16.24 18.76
CA THR A 92 -10.82 16.43 19.79
C THR A 92 -10.96 17.92 19.92
N SER A 93 -12.12 18.48 19.55
CA SER A 93 -12.45 19.81 20.00
C SER A 93 -12.43 19.72 21.52
N ALA A 94 -11.40 20.31 22.13
CA ALA A 94 -11.42 20.55 23.56
C ALA A 94 -12.63 21.46 23.79
N GLY A 95 -13.77 20.86 24.13
CA GLY A 95 -14.91 21.56 24.68
C GLY A 95 -14.38 22.32 25.88
N GLY A 96 -14.50 23.64 25.82
CA GLY A 96 -13.80 24.52 26.74
C GLY A 96 -14.23 24.36 28.19
N THR A 97 -13.39 24.91 29.05
CA THR A 97 -13.81 25.78 30.16
C THR A 97 -12.59 26.63 30.53
N GLU A 98 -12.80 27.94 30.42
CA GLU A 98 -12.16 29.07 31.11
C GLU A 98 -10.63 29.22 31.13
#